data_AF-A0AAD2CWZ1-F1
#
_entry.id   AF-A0AAD2CWZ1-F1
#
_cell.length_a   1.000
_cell.length_b   1.000
_cell.length_c   1.000
_cell.angle_alpha   90.00
_cell.angle_beta   90.00
_cell.angle_gamma   90.00
#
_symmetry.space_group_name_H-M   'P 1'
#
loop_
_entity.id
_entity.type
_entity.pdbx_description
1 polymer ?
#
loop_
_entity_poly.entity_id
_entity_poly.type
_entity_poly.pdbx_seq_one_letter_code
_entity_poly.pdbx_strand_id
1 'polypeptide(L)'
;MNFESKEDIATLVAELKLLHKDINPPVPNPAPLGLFAFGFTTCLLQIKHSGICGDDTAGVTTLVLGFATFFGGLLQIIAGLSEIRRNNIFGYTAFLMYGALWMSLGLIDMIQLLAPREMAKPNPEAAQAMFFLTAIYSFVLWICTFKMNKTINFLFFLLFITLLLLGFGVVNETADRVGGVFGMVTSFVAYWLAAAELINDIHGEGKREIIPLGQFKSNDFGRHGSFHAPGLIHPPRLHRRKNRVKNNKQGGEEQAPGPSDLPENGAEPMVGFDEEALDSV
;
A
#
# COMPACT_ATOMS: atom_id res chain seq x y z
N MET A 1 -35.81 7.18 -18.18
CA MET A 1 -34.91 8.34 -18.30
C MET A 1 -34.16 8.13 -19.60
N ASN A 2 -34.59 8.79 -20.68
CA ASN A 2 -33.96 8.66 -21.99
C ASN A 2 -32.72 9.57 -22.01
N PHE A 3 -31.53 8.98 -22.11
CA PHE A 3 -30.28 9.72 -22.23
C PHE A 3 -30.01 9.95 -23.72
N GLU A 4 -30.53 11.05 -24.23
CA GLU A 4 -30.45 11.36 -25.67
C GLU A 4 -29.30 12.33 -25.99
N SER A 5 -28.74 13.04 -24.99
CA SER A 5 -27.64 13.99 -25.20
C SER A 5 -26.36 13.64 -24.42
N LYS A 6 -25.20 14.08 -24.93
CA LYS A 6 -23.91 13.96 -24.22
C LYS A 6 -23.87 14.76 -22.92
N GLU A 7 -24.68 15.82 -22.81
CA GLU A 7 -24.80 16.66 -21.61
C GLU A 7 -25.52 15.93 -20.48
N ASP A 8 -26.54 15.12 -20.78
CA ASP A 8 -27.23 14.30 -19.77
C ASP A 8 -26.28 13.28 -19.14
N ILE A 9 -25.41 12.66 -19.96
CA ILE A 9 -24.39 11.72 -19.51
C ILE A 9 -23.34 12.43 -18.64
N ALA A 10 -22.89 13.64 -19.04
CA ALA A 10 -21.92 14.41 -18.27
C ALA A 10 -22.47 14.82 -16.89
N THR A 11 -23.74 15.22 -16.84
CA THR A 11 -24.44 15.62 -15.61
C THR A 11 -24.58 14.43 -14.67
N LEU A 12 -24.99 13.27 -15.18
CA LEU A 12 -25.05 12.03 -14.40
C LEU A 12 -23.69 11.60 -13.85
N VAL A 13 -22.62 11.74 -14.63
CA VAL A 13 -21.26 11.42 -14.16
C VAL A 13 -20.84 12.39 -13.05
N ALA A 14 -21.25 13.66 -13.12
CA ALA A 14 -20.99 14.63 -12.06
C ALA A 14 -21.78 14.30 -10.78
N GLU A 15 -23.06 13.97 -10.89
CA GLU A 15 -23.89 13.53 -9.77
C GLU A 15 -23.40 12.23 -9.14
N LEU A 16 -23.02 11.24 -9.96
CA LEU A 16 -22.40 9.99 -9.48
C LEU A 16 -21.08 10.26 -8.76
N LYS A 17 -20.26 11.20 -9.23
CA LYS A 17 -19.00 11.58 -8.55
C LYS A 17 -19.26 12.28 -7.22
N LEU A 18 -20.33 13.06 -7.11
CA LEU A 18 -20.75 13.68 -5.85
C LEU A 18 -21.26 12.63 -4.87
N LEU A 19 -22.22 11.80 -5.31
CA LEU A 19 -22.78 10.70 -4.52
C LEU A 19 -21.72 9.66 -4.12
N HIS A 20 -20.69 9.44 -4.94
CA HIS A 20 -19.60 8.52 -4.60
C HIS A 20 -18.89 8.88 -3.29
N LYS A 21 -18.78 10.16 -2.95
CA LYS A 21 -18.15 10.59 -1.69
C LYS A 21 -19.02 10.27 -0.46
N ASP A 22 -20.33 10.35 -0.63
CA ASP A 22 -21.29 10.05 0.45
C ASP A 22 -21.49 8.53 0.62
N ILE A 23 -21.36 7.77 -0.48
CA ILE A 23 -21.43 6.30 -0.47
C ILE A 23 -20.13 5.68 0.05
N ASN A 24 -18.98 6.31 -0.21
CA ASN A 24 -17.66 5.76 0.15
C ASN A 24 -16.79 6.86 0.80
N PRO A 25 -16.98 7.14 2.09
CA PRO A 25 -16.24 8.18 2.78
C PRO A 25 -14.74 7.86 2.79
N PRO A 26 -13.86 8.88 2.71
CA PRO A 26 -12.42 8.67 2.75
C PRO A 26 -12.01 8.01 4.07
N VAL A 27 -11.34 6.86 3.97
CA VAL A 27 -10.85 6.10 5.13
C VAL A 27 -9.45 6.60 5.51
N PRO A 28 -9.19 6.92 6.79
CA PRO A 28 -7.87 7.31 7.25
C PRO A 28 -6.82 6.25 6.96
N ASN A 29 -5.60 6.68 6.65
CA ASN A 29 -4.47 5.80 6.41
C ASN A 29 -3.84 5.33 7.74
N PRO A 30 -3.88 4.02 8.06
CA PRO A 30 -3.27 3.50 9.29
C PRO A 30 -1.78 3.17 9.14
N ALA A 31 -1.20 3.29 7.94
CA ALA A 31 0.19 2.95 7.67
C ALA A 31 1.20 3.64 8.60
N PRO A 32 1.13 4.97 8.82
CA PRO A 32 2.09 5.66 9.65
C PRO A 32 2.00 5.18 11.09
N LEU A 33 0.78 4.88 11.56
CA LEU A 33 0.54 4.35 12.90
C LEU A 33 1.27 3.01 13.09
N GLY A 34 1.07 2.06 12.16
CA GLY A 34 1.72 0.75 12.21
C GLY A 34 3.25 0.83 12.07
N LEU A 35 3.75 1.73 11.23
CA LEU A 35 5.19 1.90 11.00
C LEU A 35 5.90 2.63 12.16
N PHE A 36 5.29 3.63 12.78
CA PHE A 36 5.82 4.24 14.00
C PHE A 36 5.83 3.24 15.14
N ALA A 37 4.74 2.50 15.35
CA ALA A 37 4.64 1.45 16.36
C ALA A 37 5.77 0.42 16.20
N PHE A 38 5.96 -0.09 14.98
CA PHE A 38 7.06 -0.98 14.63
C PHE A 38 8.42 -0.35 14.89
N GLY A 39 8.65 0.86 14.37
CA GLY A 39 9.93 1.56 14.49
C GLY A 39 10.35 1.76 15.94
N PHE A 40 9.46 2.29 16.79
CA PHE A 40 9.72 2.52 18.21
C PHE A 40 10.16 1.23 18.90
N THR A 41 9.35 0.17 18.79
CA THR A 41 9.63 -1.10 19.48
C THR A 41 10.87 -1.80 18.93
N THR A 42 11.07 -1.79 17.60
CA THR A 42 12.29 -2.34 16.98
C THR A 42 13.53 -1.59 17.49
N CYS A 43 13.53 -0.26 17.56
CA CYS A 43 14.72 0.48 18.04
C CYS A 43 15.12 0.04 19.45
N LEU A 44 14.16 -0.02 20.37
CA LEU A 44 14.40 -0.39 21.76
C LEU A 44 14.93 -1.83 21.90
N LEU A 45 14.35 -2.78 21.17
CA LEU A 45 14.85 -4.16 21.18
C LEU A 45 16.29 -4.20 20.63
N GLN A 46 16.58 -3.42 19.60
CA GLN A 46 17.87 -3.50 18.92
C GLN A 46 18.98 -2.76 19.64
N ILE A 47 18.64 -1.80 20.50
CA ILE A 47 19.58 -1.25 21.50
C ILE A 47 20.10 -2.37 22.41
N LYS A 48 19.23 -3.29 22.87
CA LYS A 48 19.64 -4.46 23.65
C LYS A 48 20.64 -5.34 22.89
N HIS A 49 20.32 -5.71 21.65
CA HIS A 49 21.18 -6.57 20.83
C HIS A 49 22.51 -5.88 20.44
N SER A 50 22.49 -4.57 20.21
CA SER A 50 23.70 -3.82 19.84
C SER A 50 24.72 -3.68 20.99
N GLY A 51 24.28 -3.81 22.24
CA GLY A 51 25.11 -3.60 23.43
C GLY A 51 25.45 -2.14 23.73
N ILE A 52 24.85 -1.16 23.03
CA ILE A 52 25.19 0.27 23.19
C ILE A 52 24.88 0.79 24.61
N CYS A 53 23.86 0.23 25.28
CA CYS A 53 23.51 0.62 26.65
C CYS A 53 24.28 -0.17 27.73
N GLY A 54 25.36 -0.88 27.38
CA GLY A 54 26.18 -1.64 28.33
C GLY A 54 25.45 -2.85 28.92
N ASP A 55 25.82 -3.23 30.14
CA ASP A 55 25.44 -4.52 30.75
C ASP A 55 24.03 -4.55 31.37
N ASP A 56 23.33 -3.41 31.46
CA ASP A 56 21.93 -3.34 31.97
C ASP A 56 20.91 -3.81 30.93
N THR A 57 21.06 -5.06 30.53
CA THR A 57 20.14 -5.74 29.60
C THR A 57 18.76 -5.99 30.23
N ALA A 58 18.69 -6.05 31.57
CA ALA A 58 17.45 -6.28 32.31
C ALA A 58 16.52 -5.05 32.23
N GLY A 59 17.04 -3.86 32.53
CA GLY A 59 16.26 -2.61 32.45
C GLY A 59 15.75 -2.34 31.03
N VAL A 60 16.59 -2.57 30.01
CA VAL A 60 16.19 -2.45 28.61
C VAL A 60 15.09 -3.45 28.26
N THR A 61 15.19 -4.71 28.73
CA THR A 61 14.16 -5.73 28.50
C THR A 61 12.81 -5.33 29.10
N THR A 62 12.78 -4.76 30.31
CA THR A 62 11.54 -4.28 30.93
C THR A 62 10.88 -3.15 30.14
N LEU A 63 11.66 -2.23 29.57
CA LEU A 63 11.12 -1.19 28.69
C LEU A 63 10.58 -1.80 27.39
N VAL A 64 11.35 -2.68 26.75
CA VAL A 64 10.95 -3.37 25.51
C VAL A 64 9.64 -4.13 25.71
N LEU A 65 9.46 -4.81 26.84
CA LEU A 65 8.23 -5.55 27.17
C LEU A 65 6.97 -4.68 27.02
N GLY A 66 6.97 -3.46 27.57
CA GLY A 66 5.83 -2.55 27.48
C GLY A 66 5.55 -2.11 26.04
N PHE A 67 6.61 -1.75 25.31
CA PHE A 67 6.49 -1.33 23.90
C PHE A 67 6.15 -2.49 22.95
N ALA A 68 6.59 -3.71 23.25
CA ALA A 68 6.24 -4.92 22.52
C ALA A 68 4.77 -5.26 22.71
N THR A 69 4.24 -5.08 23.93
CA THR A 69 2.83 -5.36 24.21
C THR A 69 1.90 -4.32 23.60
N PHE A 70 2.18 -3.02 23.78
CA PHE A 70 1.24 -1.97 23.39
C PHE A 70 1.51 -1.33 22.04
N PHE A 71 2.76 -0.97 21.73
CA PHE A 71 3.09 -0.26 20.50
C PHE A 71 3.26 -1.26 19.36
N GLY A 72 4.41 -1.95 19.32
CA GLY A 72 4.71 -2.97 18.33
C GLY A 72 3.67 -4.08 18.28
N GLY A 73 2.99 -4.38 19.41
CA GLY A 73 1.94 -5.38 19.48
C GLY A 73 0.55 -4.84 19.13
N LEU A 74 -0.17 -4.41 20.17
CA LEU A 74 -1.59 -4.05 20.05
C LEU A 74 -1.86 -2.92 19.04
N LEU A 75 -1.11 -1.82 19.10
CA LEU A 75 -1.32 -0.68 18.21
C LEU A 75 -1.03 -1.05 16.75
N GLN A 76 0.02 -1.85 16.52
CA GLN A 76 0.32 -2.36 15.19
C GLN A 76 -0.77 -3.33 14.67
N ILE A 77 -1.33 -4.18 15.53
CA ILE A 77 -2.49 -5.02 15.19
C ILE A 77 -3.70 -4.16 14.79
N ILE A 78 -4.01 -3.11 15.56
CA ILE A 78 -5.11 -2.18 15.25
C ILE A 78 -4.88 -1.49 13.90
N ALA A 79 -3.64 -1.09 13.60
CA ALA A 79 -3.28 -0.53 12.29
C ALA A 79 -3.52 -1.55 11.17
N GLY A 80 -3.10 -2.81 11.37
CA GLY A 80 -3.34 -3.90 10.43
C GLY A 80 -4.82 -4.19 10.18
N LEU A 81 -5.64 -4.28 11.22
CA LEU A 81 -7.10 -4.45 11.08
C LEU A 81 -7.76 -3.26 10.35
N SER A 82 -7.20 -2.06 10.52
CA SER A 82 -7.71 -0.86 9.84
C SER A 82 -7.44 -0.88 8.33
N GLU A 83 -6.40 -1.59 7.87
CA GLU A 83 -6.10 -1.75 6.44
C GLU A 83 -7.15 -2.57 5.68
N ILE A 84 -7.97 -3.37 6.36
CA ILE A 84 -9.10 -4.09 5.74
C ILE A 84 -10.04 -3.10 5.04
N ARG A 85 -10.34 -1.97 5.70
CA ARG A 85 -11.24 -0.93 5.16
C ARG A 85 -10.68 -0.22 3.94
N ARG A 86 -9.36 -0.28 3.75
CA ARG A 86 -8.64 0.31 2.61
C ARG A 86 -8.29 -0.72 1.55
N ASN A 87 -8.62 -1.99 1.78
CA ASN A 87 -8.28 -3.09 0.89
C ASN A 87 -6.77 -3.21 0.64
N ASN A 88 -5.95 -2.86 1.63
CA ASN A 88 -4.50 -2.94 1.56
C ASN A 88 -4.03 -4.28 2.14
N ILE A 89 -3.97 -5.30 1.28
CA ILE A 89 -3.59 -6.67 1.68
C ILE A 89 -2.16 -6.70 2.23
N PHE A 90 -1.23 -5.93 1.65
CA PHE A 90 0.15 -5.92 2.11
C PHE A 90 0.26 -5.35 3.53
N GLY A 91 -0.31 -4.17 3.77
CA GLY A 91 -0.31 -3.54 5.09
C GLY A 91 -1.05 -4.39 6.13
N TYR A 92 -2.21 -4.95 5.75
CA TYR A 92 -2.97 -5.88 6.59
C TYR A 92 -2.12 -7.08 7.04
N THR A 93 -1.51 -7.78 6.07
CA THR A 93 -0.71 -8.98 6.36
C THR A 93 0.55 -8.63 7.15
N ALA A 94 1.27 -7.59 6.76
CA ALA A 94 2.50 -7.19 7.43
C ALA A 94 2.25 -6.74 8.88
N PHE A 95 1.35 -5.78 9.10
CA PHE A 95 1.12 -5.22 10.43
C PHE A 95 0.51 -6.22 11.40
N LEU A 96 -0.39 -7.10 10.96
CA LEU A 96 -0.92 -8.15 11.84
C LEU A 96 0.14 -9.18 12.23
N MET A 97 0.95 -9.63 11.28
CA MET A 97 1.98 -10.65 11.56
C MET A 97 3.08 -10.11 12.46
N TYR A 98 3.60 -8.91 12.20
CA TYR A 98 4.59 -8.29 13.08
C TYR A 98 3.97 -7.87 14.43
N GLY A 99 2.71 -7.43 14.43
CA GLY A 99 1.98 -7.16 15.66
C GLY A 99 1.82 -8.40 16.54
N ALA A 100 1.45 -9.52 15.94
CA ALA A 100 1.37 -10.81 16.65
C ALA A 100 2.74 -11.30 17.13
N LEU A 101 3.81 -11.09 16.35
CA LEU A 101 5.18 -11.38 16.77
C LEU A 101 5.55 -10.58 18.02
N TRP A 102 5.31 -9.27 18.02
CA TRP A 102 5.58 -8.40 19.18
C TRP A 102 4.75 -8.78 20.41
N MET A 103 3.47 -9.09 20.24
CA MET A 103 2.63 -9.63 21.32
C MET A 103 3.18 -10.93 21.88
N SER A 104 3.70 -11.82 21.02
CA SER A 104 4.29 -13.09 21.44
C SER A 104 5.58 -12.87 22.23
N LEU A 105 6.47 -11.99 21.77
CA LEU A 105 7.70 -11.64 22.47
C LEU A 105 7.41 -10.97 23.83
N GLY A 106 6.46 -10.03 23.86
CA GLY A 106 6.03 -9.39 25.10
C GLY A 106 5.41 -10.38 26.08
N LEU A 107 4.61 -11.34 25.60
CA LEU A 107 4.05 -12.39 26.47
C LEU A 107 5.14 -13.31 27.03
N ILE A 108 6.13 -13.69 26.22
CA ILE A 108 7.28 -14.50 26.67
C ILE A 108 8.03 -13.76 27.79
N ASP A 109 8.36 -12.49 27.60
CA ASP A 109 9.05 -11.69 28.61
C ASP A 109 8.20 -11.48 29.88
N MET A 110 6.88 -11.29 29.74
CA MET A 110 5.95 -11.23 30.89
C MET A 110 5.93 -12.53 31.69
N ILE A 111 5.86 -13.69 31.02
CA ILE A 111 5.90 -15.00 31.68
C ILE A 111 7.22 -15.14 32.43
N GLN A 112 8.34 -14.78 31.81
CA GLN A 112 9.67 -14.87 32.43
C GLN A 112 9.81 -13.97 33.67
N LEU A 113 9.10 -12.85 33.72
CA LEU A 113 9.11 -11.93 34.86
C LEU A 113 8.22 -12.40 36.02
N LEU A 114 7.05 -12.97 35.69
CA LEU A 114 6.00 -13.29 36.67
C LEU A 114 6.02 -14.75 37.13
N ALA A 115 6.58 -15.66 36.34
CA ALA A 115 6.56 -17.07 36.64
C ALA A 115 7.50 -17.43 37.80
N PRO A 116 7.13 -18.44 38.61
CA PRO A 116 8.08 -19.07 39.54
C PRO A 116 9.34 -19.50 38.78
N ARG A 117 10.51 -19.43 39.45
CA ARG A 117 11.83 -19.76 38.85
C ARG A 117 11.93 -21.16 38.21
N GLU A 118 10.95 -22.03 38.45
CA GLU A 118 10.87 -23.39 37.93
C GLU A 118 10.09 -23.51 36.60
N MET A 119 9.52 -22.42 36.06
CA MET A 119 9.00 -22.45 34.69
C MET A 119 10.13 -22.57 33.66
N ALA A 120 9.82 -23.27 32.56
CA ALA A 120 10.77 -23.50 31.48
C ALA A 120 11.15 -22.17 30.81
N LYS A 121 12.45 -21.83 30.85
CA LYS A 121 13.01 -20.72 30.09
C LYS A 121 12.87 -21.00 28.58
N PRO A 122 12.75 -19.96 27.73
CA PRO A 122 12.75 -20.13 26.28
C PRO A 122 13.98 -20.93 25.84
N ASN A 123 13.75 -21.99 25.07
CA ASN A 123 14.82 -22.76 24.47
C ASN A 123 15.55 -21.87 23.44
N PRO A 124 16.89 -21.68 23.55
CA PRO A 124 17.65 -20.87 22.60
C PRO A 124 17.51 -21.32 21.15
N GLU A 125 17.50 -22.62 20.87
CA GLU A 125 17.33 -23.18 19.52
C GLU A 125 15.95 -22.85 18.96
N ALA A 126 14.92 -22.87 19.81
CA ALA A 126 13.57 -22.48 19.42
C ALA A 126 13.48 -20.97 19.11
N ALA A 127 14.16 -20.13 19.91
CA ALA A 127 14.25 -18.69 19.65
C ALA A 127 15.00 -18.39 18.35
N GLN A 128 16.09 -19.13 18.08
CA GLN A 128 16.82 -19.06 16.82
C GLN A 128 15.93 -19.45 15.63
N ALA A 129 15.21 -20.57 15.73
CA ALA A 129 14.29 -21.02 14.70
C ALA A 129 13.18 -19.99 14.45
N MET A 130 12.63 -19.37 15.50
CA MET A 130 11.66 -18.27 15.38
C MET A 130 12.22 -17.13 14.54
N PHE A 131 13.43 -16.61 14.83
CA PHE A 131 14.04 -15.55 14.04
C PHE A 131 14.22 -15.92 12.56
N PHE A 132 14.68 -17.15 12.27
CA PHE A 132 14.82 -17.61 10.90
C PHE A 132 13.48 -17.76 10.17
N LEU A 133 12.45 -18.28 10.83
CA LEU A 133 11.10 -18.39 10.26
C LEU A 133 10.51 -17.00 9.99
N THR A 134 10.69 -16.04 10.91
CA THR A 134 10.29 -14.65 10.68
C THR A 134 11.12 -13.99 9.57
N ALA A 135 12.40 -14.33 9.42
CA ALA A 135 13.23 -13.86 8.31
C ALA A 135 12.70 -14.36 6.96
N ILE A 136 12.35 -15.65 6.86
CA ILE A 136 11.74 -16.23 5.65
C ILE A 136 10.43 -15.50 5.31
N TYR A 137 9.57 -15.29 6.30
CA TYR A 137 8.34 -14.51 6.11
C TYR A 137 8.63 -13.08 5.61
N SER A 138 9.62 -12.40 6.21
CA SER A 138 10.02 -11.05 5.83
C SER A 138 10.64 -11.00 4.43
N PHE A 139 11.33 -12.06 4.02
CA PHE A 139 11.86 -12.21 2.66
C PHE A 139 10.73 -12.31 1.62
N VAL A 140 9.67 -13.06 1.92
CA VAL A 140 8.48 -13.13 1.05
C VAL A 140 7.84 -11.74 0.93
N LEU A 141 7.66 -11.02 2.04
CA LEU A 141 7.15 -9.65 1.99
C LEU A 141 8.09 -8.70 1.24
N TRP A 142 9.40 -8.86 1.38
CA TRP A 142 10.37 -8.07 0.63
C TRP A 142 10.20 -8.25 -0.88
N ILE A 143 9.98 -9.47 -1.38
CA ILE A 143 9.69 -9.71 -2.81
C ILE A 143 8.42 -8.95 -3.23
N CYS A 144 7.38 -8.93 -2.39
CA CYS A 144 6.14 -8.20 -2.67
C CYS A 144 6.36 -6.67 -2.81
N THR A 145 7.40 -6.12 -2.18
CA THR A 145 7.71 -4.67 -2.26
C THR A 145 8.33 -4.22 -3.58
N PHE A 146 8.73 -5.12 -4.48
CA PHE A 146 9.42 -4.76 -5.74
C PHE A 146 8.55 -3.93 -6.69
N LYS A 147 7.23 -3.96 -6.49
CA LYS A 147 6.26 -3.15 -7.23
C LYS A 147 5.78 -1.92 -6.47
N MET A 148 6.36 -1.61 -5.31
CA MET A 148 5.94 -0.49 -4.45
C MET A 148 6.92 0.68 -4.57
N ASN A 149 7.19 1.39 -3.46
CA ASN A 149 8.24 2.42 -3.41
C ASN A 149 9.59 1.84 -2.93
N LYS A 150 10.67 2.57 -3.21
CA LYS A 150 12.03 2.18 -2.86
C LYS A 150 12.25 2.19 -1.35
N THR A 151 11.63 3.13 -0.63
CA THR A 151 11.77 3.22 0.82
C THR A 151 11.24 1.96 1.52
N ILE A 152 10.06 1.47 1.14
CA ILE A 152 9.51 0.24 1.73
C ILE A 152 10.27 -1.00 1.29
N ASN A 153 10.75 -1.02 0.05
CA ASN A 153 11.63 -2.09 -0.40
C ASN A 153 12.91 -2.17 0.44
N PHE A 154 13.53 -1.02 0.70
CA PHE A 154 14.72 -0.92 1.53
C PHE A 154 14.42 -1.29 2.99
N LEU A 155 13.28 -0.87 3.53
CA LEU A 155 12.83 -1.25 4.87
C LEU A 155 12.73 -2.76 5.05
N PHE A 156 12.03 -3.45 4.13
CA PHE A 156 11.85 -4.89 4.22
C PHE A 156 13.13 -5.68 3.93
N PHE A 157 14.02 -5.14 3.09
CA PHE A 157 15.35 -5.70 2.90
C PHE A 157 16.16 -5.67 4.21
N LEU A 158 16.23 -4.51 4.86
CA LEU A 158 16.93 -4.36 6.12
C LEU A 158 16.32 -5.20 7.23
N LEU A 159 14.99 -5.31 7.28
CA LEU A 159 14.29 -6.15 8.24
C LEU A 159 14.63 -7.64 8.05
N PHE A 160 14.66 -8.11 6.81
CA PHE A 160 15.07 -9.47 6.49
C PHE A 160 16.50 -9.75 6.98
N ILE A 161 17.45 -8.88 6.67
CA ILE A 161 18.85 -9.02 7.11
C ILE A 161 18.96 -8.96 8.63
N THR A 162 18.24 -8.04 9.28
CA THR A 162 18.17 -7.92 10.74
C THR A 162 17.74 -9.26 11.37
N LEU A 163 16.65 -9.85 10.90
CA LEU A 163 16.13 -11.11 11.46
C LEU A 163 17.07 -12.29 11.20
N LEU A 164 17.74 -12.35 10.04
CA LEU A 164 18.77 -13.34 9.79
C LEU A 164 19.95 -13.20 10.76
N LEU A 165 20.43 -11.97 10.96
CA LEU A 165 21.54 -11.69 11.88
C LEU A 165 21.17 -12.01 13.33
N LEU A 166 19.96 -11.70 13.78
CA LEU A 166 19.47 -12.09 15.12
C LEU A 166 19.38 -13.62 15.25
N GLY A 167 18.96 -14.33 14.20
CA GLY A 167 18.97 -15.80 14.18
C GLY A 167 20.38 -16.38 14.37
N PHE A 168 21.38 -15.84 13.67
CA PHE A 168 22.78 -16.22 13.91
C PHE A 168 23.31 -15.69 15.25
N GLY A 169 22.76 -14.58 15.74
CA GLY A 169 23.10 -13.93 17.00
C GLY A 169 22.93 -14.81 18.22
N VAL A 170 21.96 -15.74 18.17
CA VAL A 170 21.73 -16.70 19.26
C VAL A 170 22.96 -17.56 19.58
N VAL A 171 23.79 -17.87 18.58
CA VAL A 171 24.99 -18.69 18.73
C VAL A 171 26.30 -17.89 18.58
N ASN A 172 26.22 -16.65 18.10
CA ASN A 172 27.38 -15.81 17.82
C ASN A 172 27.13 -14.36 18.24
N GLU A 173 27.82 -13.92 19.28
CA GLU A 173 27.67 -12.57 19.84
C GLU A 173 27.99 -11.44 18.83
N THR A 174 28.95 -11.67 17.92
CA THR A 174 29.27 -10.65 16.90
C THR A 174 28.10 -10.49 15.92
N ALA A 175 27.47 -11.59 15.51
CA ALA A 175 26.28 -11.55 14.67
C ALA A 175 25.12 -10.85 15.38
N ASP A 176 24.96 -11.05 16.70
CA ASP A 176 23.93 -10.39 17.50
C ASP A 176 24.12 -8.87 17.54
N ARG A 177 25.35 -8.41 17.83
CA ARG A 177 25.70 -6.99 17.87
C ARG A 177 25.50 -6.31 16.51
N VAL A 178 25.95 -6.96 15.43
CA VAL A 178 25.75 -6.45 14.07
C VAL A 178 24.26 -6.45 13.71
N GLY A 179 23.52 -7.49 14.11
CA GLY A 179 22.06 -7.56 13.98
C GLY A 179 21.35 -6.41 14.68
N GLY A 180 21.78 -6.06 15.89
CA GLY A 180 21.31 -4.87 16.62
C GLY A 180 21.52 -3.58 15.84
N VAL A 181 22.71 -3.37 15.27
CA VAL A 181 22.98 -2.17 14.45
C VAL A 181 22.09 -2.12 13.20
N PHE A 182 21.97 -3.23 12.48
CA PHE A 182 21.07 -3.33 11.33
C PHE A 182 19.62 -3.09 11.72
N GLY A 183 19.19 -3.61 12.87
CA GLY A 183 17.85 -3.42 13.39
C GLY A 183 17.53 -1.97 13.78
N MET A 184 18.51 -1.24 14.32
CA MET A 184 18.37 0.20 14.56
C MET A 184 18.22 0.98 13.25
N VAL A 185 19.03 0.68 12.23
CA VAL A 185 18.89 1.29 10.90
C VAL A 185 17.51 0.96 10.30
N THR A 186 17.06 -0.29 10.42
CA THR A 186 15.71 -0.70 10.00
C THR A 186 14.64 0.15 10.67
N SER A 187 14.75 0.39 11.99
CA SER A 187 13.83 1.25 12.72
C SER A 187 13.82 2.68 12.19
N PHE A 188 14.99 3.30 11.99
CA PHE A 188 15.05 4.67 11.47
C PHE A 188 14.43 4.81 10.08
N VAL A 189 14.61 3.81 9.21
CA VAL A 189 13.94 3.78 7.90
C VAL A 189 12.42 3.63 8.05
N ALA A 190 11.93 2.82 9.01
CA ALA A 190 10.51 2.71 9.29
C ALA A 190 9.91 4.04 9.78
N TYR A 191 10.62 4.75 10.67
CA TYR A 191 10.24 6.09 11.12
C TYR A 191 10.19 7.09 9.98
N TRP A 192 11.21 7.08 9.13
CA TRP A 192 11.26 7.95 7.97
C TRP A 192 10.06 7.70 7.05
N LEU A 193 9.78 6.42 6.74
CA LEU A 193 8.63 6.05 5.93
C LEU A 193 7.31 6.49 6.60
N ALA A 194 7.15 6.25 7.90
CA ALA A 194 5.97 6.66 8.65
C ALA A 194 5.76 8.18 8.62
N ALA A 195 6.82 8.95 8.88
CA ALA A 195 6.77 10.42 8.87
C ALA A 195 6.48 10.96 7.47
N ALA A 196 7.14 10.42 6.45
CA ALA A 196 6.92 10.82 5.05
C ALA A 196 5.48 10.54 4.62
N GLU A 197 4.94 9.36 4.92
CA GLU A 197 3.54 9.02 4.61
C GLU A 197 2.56 9.91 5.39
N LEU A 198 2.79 10.18 6.67
CA LEU A 198 1.93 11.07 7.47
C LEU A 198 1.95 12.53 6.95
N ILE A 199 3.13 13.06 6.64
CA ILE A 199 3.30 14.41 6.09
C ILE A 199 2.66 14.52 4.71
N ASN A 200 2.83 13.52 3.85
CA ASN A 200 2.21 13.48 2.54
C ASN A 200 0.67 13.41 2.63
N ASP A 201 0.11 12.70 3.61
CA ASP A 201 -1.33 12.68 3.82
C ASP A 201 -1.88 14.01 4.33
N ILE A 202 -1.21 14.63 5.32
CA ILE A 202 -1.66 15.90 5.93
C ILE A 202 -1.48 17.08 4.98
N HIS A 203 -0.30 17.22 4.36
CA HIS A 203 0.07 18.40 3.58
C HIS A 203 -0.07 18.19 2.07
N GLY A 204 0.02 16.95 1.58
CA GLY A 204 -0.11 16.63 0.16
C GLY A 204 -1.56 16.50 -0.32
N GLU A 205 -2.54 16.57 0.59
CA GLU A 205 -3.98 16.43 0.36
C GLU A 205 -4.35 15.19 -0.48
N GLY A 206 -3.55 14.12 -0.42
CA GLY A 206 -3.71 12.92 -1.25
C GLY A 206 -3.53 13.14 -2.76
N LYS A 207 -2.97 14.29 -3.18
CA LYS A 207 -2.78 14.66 -4.59
C LYS A 207 -1.31 14.84 -4.99
N ARG A 208 -0.42 15.14 -4.04
CA ARG A 208 1.00 15.42 -4.31
C ARG A 208 1.89 14.75 -3.26
N GLU A 209 2.94 14.07 -3.72
CA GLU A 209 4.05 13.66 -2.85
C GLU A 209 4.90 14.91 -2.55
N ILE A 210 4.96 15.32 -1.28
CA ILE A 210 5.85 16.38 -0.82
C ILE A 210 7.21 15.78 -0.50
N ILE A 211 7.21 14.68 0.24
CA ILE A 211 8.40 13.89 0.55
C ILE A 211 8.45 12.71 -0.43
N PRO A 212 9.44 12.67 -1.33
CA PRO A 212 9.53 11.60 -2.32
C PRO A 212 9.96 10.30 -1.65
N LEU A 213 9.17 9.24 -1.84
CA LEU A 213 9.48 7.88 -1.38
C LEU A 213 10.18 7.02 -2.43
N GLY A 214 10.40 7.59 -3.62
CA GLY A 214 11.08 6.97 -4.75
C GLY A 214 10.26 5.84 -5.37
N GLN A 215 9.52 6.13 -6.44
CA GLN A 215 8.76 5.10 -7.15
C GLN A 215 9.64 4.32 -8.14
N PHE A 216 9.35 3.03 -8.35
CA PHE A 216 10.00 2.25 -9.42
C PHE A 216 9.43 2.64 -10.80
N LYS A 217 10.30 2.77 -11.81
CA LYS A 217 9.90 3.14 -13.19
C LYS A 217 8.95 2.16 -13.86
N SER A 218 8.87 0.91 -13.38
CA SER A 218 7.92 -0.10 -13.90
C SER A 218 6.46 0.17 -13.50
N ASN A 219 6.21 1.16 -12.66
CA ASN A 219 4.87 1.52 -12.20
C ASN A 219 4.24 2.62 -13.09
N ASP A 220 4.06 2.34 -14.38
CA ASP A 220 3.29 3.20 -15.30
C ASP A 220 1.76 3.08 -15.08
N PHE A 221 1.32 2.24 -14.14
CA PHE A 221 -0.06 2.23 -13.67
C PHE A 221 -0.30 3.46 -12.81
N GLY A 222 -0.95 4.48 -13.38
CA GLY A 222 -1.32 5.71 -12.68
C GLY A 222 -1.88 5.44 -11.27
N ARG A 223 -1.28 6.06 -10.25
CA ARG A 223 -1.59 5.94 -8.81
C ARG A 223 -1.13 4.66 -8.05
N HIS A 224 -0.24 3.83 -8.60
CA HIS A 224 0.09 2.51 -8.01
C HIS A 224 1.45 2.41 -7.27
N GLY A 225 2.04 3.52 -6.83
CA GLY A 225 3.42 3.54 -6.31
C GLY A 225 3.62 3.68 -4.79
N SER A 226 2.58 3.99 -4.01
CA SER A 226 2.72 4.21 -2.56
C SER A 226 2.27 2.96 -1.77
N PHE A 227 2.73 2.80 -0.52
CA PHE A 227 2.21 1.79 0.43
C PHE A 227 0.67 1.82 0.53
N HIS A 228 0.10 2.96 0.15
CA HIS A 228 -1.31 3.31 0.10
C HIS A 228 -2.09 2.70 -1.06
N ALA A 229 -1.45 2.14 -2.08
CA ALA A 229 -2.16 1.65 -3.24
C ALA A 229 -3.15 0.58 -2.76
N PRO A 230 -4.47 0.84 -2.81
CA PRO A 230 -5.46 -0.16 -2.49
C PRO A 230 -5.11 -1.35 -3.36
N GLY A 231 -4.99 -2.53 -2.75
CA GLY A 231 -4.90 -3.75 -3.53
C GLY A 231 -6.12 -3.73 -4.44
N LEU A 232 -5.92 -3.48 -5.73
CA LEU A 232 -6.95 -3.77 -6.70
C LEU A 232 -7.19 -5.27 -6.51
N ILE A 233 -8.25 -5.63 -5.78
CA ILE A 233 -9.04 -6.79 -6.16
C ILE A 233 -9.18 -6.61 -7.65
N HIS A 234 -8.71 -7.59 -8.43
CA HIS A 234 -8.97 -7.62 -9.86
C HIS A 234 -10.38 -7.05 -10.04
N PRO A 235 -10.56 -5.89 -10.72
CA PRO A 235 -11.92 -5.40 -10.94
C PRO A 235 -12.68 -6.61 -11.46
N PRO A 236 -13.87 -6.94 -10.92
CA PRO A 236 -14.60 -8.13 -11.34
C PRO A 236 -14.52 -8.10 -12.85
N ARG A 237 -13.84 -9.10 -13.44
CA ARG A 237 -13.56 -9.09 -14.87
C ARG A 237 -14.92 -8.98 -15.51
N LEU A 238 -15.33 -7.78 -15.90
CA LEU A 238 -16.48 -7.60 -16.74
C LEU A 238 -16.08 -8.41 -17.94
N HIS A 239 -16.70 -9.59 -18.08
CA HIS A 239 -16.61 -10.38 -19.28
C HIS A 239 -17.13 -9.42 -20.35
N ARG A 240 -16.20 -8.73 -21.00
CA ARG A 240 -16.46 -7.93 -22.18
C ARG A 240 -16.89 -8.97 -23.18
N ARG A 241 -18.20 -9.23 -23.19
CA ARG A 241 -18.87 -10.08 -24.17
C ARG A 241 -18.56 -9.39 -25.49
N LYS A 242 -17.52 -9.86 -26.18
CA LYS A 242 -17.19 -9.40 -27.52
C LYS A 242 -18.37 -9.84 -28.38
N ASN A 243 -19.38 -8.98 -28.50
CA ASN A 243 -20.32 -9.06 -29.61
C ASN A 243 -19.50 -8.71 -30.85
N ARG A 244 -18.89 -9.77 -31.41
CA ARG A 244 -18.25 -9.77 -32.71
C ARG A 244 -19.39 -9.66 -33.73
N VAL A 245 -19.79 -8.43 -34.04
CA VAL A 245 -20.54 -8.16 -35.27
C VAL A 245 -19.58 -8.48 -36.42
N LYS A 246 -19.74 -9.67 -37.01
CA LYS A 246 -19.10 -10.02 -38.27
C LYS A 246 -19.80 -9.22 -39.37
N ASN A 247 -19.32 -8.01 -39.66
CA ASN A 247 -19.55 -7.44 -40.97
C ASN A 247 -18.57 -8.08 -41.94
N ASN A 248 -19.07 -9.11 -42.63
CA ASN A 248 -18.47 -9.60 -43.86
C ASN A 248 -18.57 -8.48 -44.90
N LYS A 249 -17.41 -8.00 -45.37
CA LYS A 249 -17.16 -7.63 -46.77
C LYS A 249 -15.66 -7.36 -46.91
N GLN A 250 -14.92 -8.41 -47.21
CA GLN A 250 -13.65 -8.31 -47.94
C GLN A 250 -13.99 -8.10 -49.42
N GLY A 251 -13.27 -7.20 -50.06
CA GLY A 251 -13.08 -7.18 -51.51
C GLY A 251 -13.09 -5.79 -52.10
N GLY A 252 -11.90 -5.26 -52.42
CA GLY A 252 -11.73 -4.22 -53.44
C GLY A 252 -10.99 -2.98 -52.95
N GLU A 253 -9.70 -2.90 -53.30
CA GLU A 253 -8.85 -1.72 -53.25
C GLU A 253 -9.41 -0.57 -54.09
N GLU A 254 -9.32 0.68 -53.63
CA GLU A 254 -8.82 1.79 -54.47
C GLU A 254 -8.53 3.05 -53.64
N GLN A 255 -7.50 3.76 -54.07
CA GLN A 255 -6.89 4.94 -53.44
C GLN A 255 -7.84 6.14 -53.37
N ALA A 256 -7.62 7.00 -52.37
CA ALA A 256 -8.31 8.28 -52.21
C ALA A 256 -7.98 9.27 -53.34
N PRO A 257 -8.95 10.09 -53.79
CA PRO A 257 -8.66 11.40 -54.36
C PRO A 257 -9.18 12.55 -53.48
N GLY A 258 -8.43 13.65 -53.51
CA GLY A 258 -8.71 14.92 -52.82
C GLY A 258 -9.81 15.76 -53.50
N PRO A 259 -10.01 17.00 -53.02
CA PRO A 259 -11.21 17.78 -53.27
C PRO A 259 -11.13 18.58 -54.58
N SER A 260 -11.70 18.06 -55.64
CA SER A 260 -12.20 18.81 -56.81
C SER A 260 -13.07 17.87 -57.65
N ASP A 261 -13.99 18.45 -58.41
CA ASP A 261 -14.79 17.83 -59.50
C ASP A 261 -16.29 17.67 -59.18
N LEU A 262 -16.95 18.82 -59.11
CA LEU A 262 -18.39 18.99 -59.40
C LEU A 262 -18.65 18.69 -60.90
N PRO A 263 -19.83 18.18 -61.29
CA PRO A 263 -20.38 18.41 -62.62
C PRO A 263 -21.46 19.50 -62.61
N GLU A 264 -21.31 20.41 -63.57
CA GLU A 264 -22.28 21.43 -63.99
C GLU A 264 -23.51 20.85 -64.73
N ASN A 265 -24.61 21.57 -64.57
CA ASN A 265 -25.69 21.86 -65.53
C ASN A 265 -26.78 20.82 -65.88
N GLY A 266 -28.03 21.28 -65.72
CA GLY A 266 -29.18 20.79 -66.51
C GLY A 266 -30.57 21.04 -65.94
N ALA A 267 -31.09 22.26 -66.16
CA ALA A 267 -32.52 22.65 -66.27
C ALA A 267 -33.39 22.93 -65.00
N GLU A 268 -33.69 24.22 -64.82
CA GLU A 268 -34.84 24.86 -64.14
C GLU A 268 -36.16 24.70 -64.95
N PRO A 269 -37.40 25.09 -64.49
CA PRO A 269 -37.71 26.21 -63.58
C PRO A 269 -38.91 26.12 -62.58
N MET A 270 -38.80 26.95 -61.54
CA MET A 270 -39.77 27.88 -60.91
C MET A 270 -41.29 27.58 -60.85
N VAL A 271 -41.81 27.43 -59.62
CA VAL A 271 -43.09 27.97 -59.07
C VAL A 271 -42.84 28.08 -57.54
N GLY A 272 -43.02 29.15 -56.76
CA GLY A 272 -43.76 30.39 -56.84
C GLY A 272 -44.59 30.54 -55.54
N PHE A 273 -44.40 31.65 -54.79
CA PHE A 273 -45.25 32.20 -53.71
C PHE A 273 -45.25 31.44 -52.35
N ASP A 274 -45.21 32.04 -51.15
CA ASP A 274 -45.22 33.44 -50.68
C ASP A 274 -44.70 33.51 -49.23
N GLU A 275 -44.16 34.68 -48.87
CA GLU A 275 -43.84 35.13 -47.51
C GLU A 275 -45.05 35.91 -46.94
N GLU A 276 -45.13 36.02 -45.59
CA GLU A 276 -46.06 36.83 -44.77
C GLU A 276 -47.39 36.22 -44.26
N ALA A 277 -47.45 36.01 -42.93
CA ALA A 277 -48.48 36.51 -41.99
C ALA A 277 -48.16 35.95 -40.58
N LEU A 278 -47.61 36.75 -39.66
CA LEU A 278 -48.31 37.60 -38.69
C LEU A 278 -49.20 36.85 -37.67
N ASP A 279 -48.75 36.93 -36.41
CA ASP A 279 -49.49 37.19 -35.16
C ASP A 279 -50.80 36.46 -34.80
N SER A 280 -50.84 36.10 -33.50
CA SER A 280 -51.98 35.81 -32.62
C SER A 280 -52.62 34.41 -32.69
N VAL A 281 -52.38 33.58 -31.65
CA VAL A 281 -53.30 33.24 -30.53
C VAL A 281 -52.48 32.69 -29.37
#